data_AF-A0A3D4W720-F1
#
_entry.id   AF-A0A3D4W720-F1
#
_cell.length_a   1.000
_cell.length_b   1.000
_cell.length_c   1.000
_cell.angle_alpha   90.00
_cell.angle_beta   90.00
_cell.angle_gamma   90.00
#
_symmetry.space_group_name_H-M   'P 1'
#
loop_
_entity.id
_entity.type
_entity.pdbx_description
1 polymer ?
#
loop_
_entity_poly.entity_id
_entity_poly.type
_entity_poly.pdbx_seq_one_letter_code
_entity_poly.pdbx_strand_id
1 'polypeptide(L)'
;MCPSNWEKDGEWYYFHRFFEFQPDLNYRNPEVLTEVCRILVFWLSQGLDGFRADAIPYIWKEDGTNCENLPKTHAIIKIFRAVLDYVRPNTLLLAEACQPPAEVVRYFG
;
A
#
# COMPACT_ATOMS: atom_id res chain seq x y z
N MET A 1 -20.85 -8.61 -6.63
CA MET A 1 -20.15 -7.38 -6.18
C MET A 1 -20.60 -7.15 -4.74
N CYS A 2 -19.69 -6.93 -3.80
CA CYS A 2 -20.05 -6.78 -2.38
C CYS A 2 -21.01 -5.58 -2.20
N PRO A 3 -22.04 -5.68 -1.35
CA PRO A 3 -23.03 -4.62 -1.18
C PRO A 3 -22.50 -3.42 -0.37
N SER A 4 -21.36 -3.59 0.30
CA SER A 4 -20.69 -2.62 1.17
C SER A 4 -19.18 -2.87 1.15
N ASN A 5 -18.39 -1.85 1.49
CA ASN A 5 -16.95 -1.97 1.80
C ASN A 5 -16.68 -2.18 3.30
N TRP A 6 -17.74 -2.30 4.09
CA TRP A 6 -17.69 -2.64 5.51
C TRP A 6 -18.29 -4.01 5.70
N GLU A 7 -17.49 -4.92 6.23
CA GLU A 7 -17.89 -6.28 6.56
C GLU A 7 -17.95 -6.45 8.08
N LYS A 8 -18.91 -7.24 8.57
CA LYS A 8 -19.10 -7.45 10.01
C LYS A 8 -18.27 -8.63 10.47
N ASP A 9 -17.51 -8.45 11.54
CA ASP A 9 -16.77 -9.51 12.22
C ASP A 9 -17.06 -9.48 13.73
N GLY A 10 -17.97 -10.33 14.18
CA GLY A 10 -18.50 -10.31 15.55
C GLY A 10 -19.21 -8.99 15.87
N GLU A 11 -18.73 -8.28 16.87
CA GLU A 11 -19.24 -6.95 17.27
C GLU A 11 -18.53 -5.79 16.55
N TRP A 12 -17.58 -6.11 15.68
CA TRP A 12 -16.75 -5.14 14.97
C TRP A 12 -17.08 -5.12 13.48
N TYR A 13 -16.57 -4.09 12.81
CA TYR A 13 -16.57 -4.01 11.36
C TYR A 13 -15.16 -3.73 10.89
N TYR A 14 -14.79 -4.29 9.74
CA TYR A 14 -13.55 -3.95 9.07
C TYR A 14 -13.84 -3.44 7.66
N PHE A 15 -12.93 -2.61 7.16
CA PHE A 15 -12.99 -2.07 5.82
C PHE A 15 -12.29 -3.03 4.84
N HIS A 16 -12.91 -3.28 3.69
CA HIS A 16 -12.32 -3.98 2.56
C HIS A 16 -12.61 -3.22 1.27
N ARG A 17 -11.59 -2.90 0.49
CA ARG A 17 -11.73 -2.21 -0.81
C ARG A 17 -12.15 -3.16 -1.92
N PHE A 18 -11.74 -4.41 -1.81
CA PHE A 18 -11.93 -5.45 -2.81
C PHE A 18 -12.92 -6.49 -2.29
N PHE A 19 -12.48 -7.74 -2.11
CA PHE A 19 -13.34 -8.79 -1.58
C PHE A 19 -13.46 -8.73 -0.07
N GLU A 20 -14.59 -9.21 0.46
CA GLU A 20 -14.87 -9.28 1.90
C GLU A 20 -13.77 -10.00 2.69
N PHE A 21 -13.12 -11.02 2.12
CA PHE A 21 -12.02 -11.74 2.78
C PHE A 21 -10.66 -11.01 2.73
N GLN A 22 -10.59 -9.82 2.15
CA GLN A 22 -9.37 -9.01 2.02
C GLN A 22 -9.48 -7.71 2.84
N PRO A 23 -9.33 -7.79 4.18
CA PRO A 23 -9.34 -6.60 5.02
C PRO A 23 -8.17 -5.67 4.66
N ASP A 24 -8.46 -4.38 4.57
CA ASP A 24 -7.45 -3.37 4.29
C ASP A 24 -6.55 -3.12 5.51
N LEU A 25 -5.23 -3.10 5.28
CA LEU A 25 -4.27 -2.71 6.31
C LEU A 25 -4.42 -1.22 6.67
N ASN A 26 -4.32 -0.91 7.97
CA ASN A 26 -4.41 0.44 8.49
C ASN A 26 -3.04 1.11 8.64
N TYR A 27 -2.61 1.83 7.60
CA TYR A 27 -1.34 2.56 7.60
C TYR A 27 -1.30 3.82 8.47
N ARG A 28 -2.42 4.21 9.13
CA ARG A 28 -2.38 5.19 10.22
C ARG A 28 -1.69 4.65 11.46
N ASN A 29 -1.69 3.32 11.64
CA ASN A 29 -0.93 2.68 12.70
C ASN A 29 0.55 2.57 12.27
N PRO A 30 1.50 3.24 12.94
CA PRO A 30 2.91 3.16 12.61
C PRO A 30 3.50 1.75 12.74
N GLU A 31 2.90 0.87 13.55
CA GLU A 31 3.33 -0.53 13.66
C GLU A 31 3.07 -1.31 12.37
N VAL A 32 1.96 -1.04 11.67
CA VAL A 32 1.66 -1.65 10.36
C VAL A 32 2.69 -1.22 9.33
N LEU A 33 3.02 0.08 9.28
CA LEU A 33 4.05 0.58 8.37
C LEU A 33 5.42 -0.07 8.66
N THR A 34 5.78 -0.16 9.94
CA THR A 34 7.04 -0.77 10.38
C THR A 34 7.10 -2.24 10.00
N GLU A 35 6.01 -2.98 10.17
CA GLU A 35 5.96 -4.40 9.85
C GLU A 35 6.03 -4.66 8.35
N VAL A 36 5.34 -3.86 7.54
CA VAL A 36 5.44 -3.95 6.07
C VAL A 36 6.88 -3.67 5.62
N CYS A 37 7.56 -2.67 6.20
CA CYS A 37 8.97 -2.44 5.92
C CYS A 37 9.84 -3.65 6.28
N ARG A 38 9.59 -4.33 7.41
CA ARG A 38 10.30 -5.56 7.77
C ARG A 38 10.04 -6.68 6.77
N ILE A 39 8.82 -6.84 6.30
CA ILE A 39 8.46 -7.84 5.26
C ILE A 39 9.23 -7.55 3.96
N LEU A 40 9.33 -6.29 3.54
CA LEU A 40 10.13 -5.91 2.37
C LEU A 40 11.61 -6.29 2.55
N VAL A 41 12.20 -5.97 3.70
CA VAL A 41 13.59 -6.33 4.01
C VAL A 41 13.80 -7.83 4.09
N PHE A 42 12.85 -8.56 4.70
CA PHE A 42 12.88 -10.02 4.76
C PHE A 42 12.96 -10.62 3.36
N TRP A 43 12.05 -10.26 2.46
CA TRP A 43 12.05 -10.84 1.11
C TRP A 43 13.28 -10.43 0.29
N LEU A 44 13.78 -9.20 0.46
CA LEU A 44 15.07 -8.82 -0.14
C LEU A 44 16.23 -9.68 0.36
N SER A 45 16.25 -10.01 1.66
CA SER A 45 17.30 -10.88 2.22
C SER A 45 17.25 -12.30 1.65
N GLN A 46 16.10 -12.73 1.13
CA GLN A 46 15.94 -14.02 0.45
C GLN A 46 16.37 -13.99 -1.03
N GLY A 47 16.82 -12.84 -1.54
CA GLY A 47 17.33 -12.70 -2.91
C GLY A 47 16.31 -12.22 -3.95
N LEU A 48 15.15 -11.68 -3.53
CA LEU A 48 14.20 -11.06 -4.48
C LEU A 48 14.80 -9.82 -5.15
N ASP A 49 14.50 -9.64 -6.44
CA ASP A 49 15.03 -8.50 -7.20
C ASP A 49 14.20 -7.21 -7.09
N GLY A 50 12.95 -7.32 -6.65
CA GLY A 50 12.07 -6.18 -6.51
C GLY A 50 10.64 -6.57 -6.15
N PHE A 51 9.78 -5.57 -6.10
CA PHE A 51 8.40 -5.70 -5.66
C PHE A 51 7.46 -5.06 -6.68
N ARG A 52 6.34 -5.72 -6.93
CA ARG A 52 5.13 -5.10 -7.49
C ARG A 52 4.27 -4.65 -6.31
N ALA A 53 4.15 -3.35 -6.11
CA ALA A 53 3.28 -2.76 -5.10
C ALA A 53 1.82 -2.79 -5.59
N ASP A 54 1.13 -3.87 -5.27
CA ASP A 54 -0.28 -4.10 -5.61
C ASP A 54 -1.21 -3.14 -4.88
N ALA A 55 -2.28 -2.70 -5.56
CA ALA A 55 -3.33 -1.86 -4.98
C ALA A 55 -2.79 -0.59 -4.29
N ILE A 56 -1.62 -0.12 -4.70
CA ILE A 56 -0.90 0.96 -4.02
C ILE A 56 -1.68 2.29 -3.96
N PRO A 57 -2.57 2.66 -4.92
CA PRO A 57 -3.39 3.86 -4.80
C PRO A 57 -4.26 3.92 -3.54
N TYR A 58 -4.63 2.77 -2.99
CA TYR A 58 -5.65 2.64 -1.94
C TYR A 58 -5.06 2.53 -0.54
N ILE A 59 -3.74 2.58 -0.39
CA ILE A 59 -3.03 2.34 0.88
C ILE A 59 -3.47 3.29 2.02
N TRP A 60 -3.85 4.52 1.72
CA TRP A 60 -4.29 5.51 2.71
C TRP A 60 -5.79 5.83 2.62
N LYS A 61 -6.45 5.94 3.79
CA LYS A 61 -7.89 6.23 3.90
C LYS A 61 -8.12 7.52 4.67
N GLU A 62 -9.01 8.36 4.16
CA GLU A 62 -9.39 9.64 4.76
C GLU A 62 -10.85 9.99 4.46
N ASP A 63 -11.59 10.34 5.51
CA ASP A 63 -13.00 10.69 5.42
C ASP A 63 -13.22 11.91 4.50
N GLY A 64 -14.33 11.91 3.77
CA GLY A 64 -14.64 12.97 2.80
C GLY A 64 -13.86 12.87 1.48
N THR A 65 -13.06 11.82 1.29
CA THR A 65 -12.35 11.53 0.03
C THR A 65 -12.79 10.18 -0.55
N ASN A 66 -12.38 9.88 -1.78
CA ASN A 66 -12.56 8.55 -2.38
C ASN A 66 -11.50 7.51 -1.93
N CYS A 67 -10.58 7.90 -1.02
CA CYS A 67 -9.50 7.07 -0.49
C CYS A 67 -8.56 6.49 -1.56
N GLU A 68 -8.24 7.28 -2.58
CA GLU A 68 -7.45 6.86 -3.74
C GLU A 68 -6.43 7.96 -4.12
N ASN A 69 -5.18 7.57 -4.39
CA ASN A 69 -4.06 8.47 -4.74
C ASN A 69 -3.85 9.65 -3.76
N LEU A 70 -4.16 9.46 -2.48
CA LEU A 70 -4.00 10.52 -1.49
C LEU A 70 -2.52 10.89 -1.32
N PRO A 71 -2.16 12.15 -0.98
CA PRO A 71 -0.75 12.54 -0.81
C PRO A 71 0.04 11.63 0.15
N LYS A 72 -0.61 11.11 1.18
CA LYS A 72 -0.01 10.18 2.15
C LYS A 72 0.33 8.81 1.56
N THR A 73 -0.39 8.37 0.51
CA THR A 73 -0.01 7.20 -0.30
C THR A 73 1.40 7.36 -0.85
N HIS A 74 1.67 8.48 -1.52
CA HIS A 74 2.99 8.76 -2.08
C HIS A 74 4.07 8.90 -1.00
N ALA A 75 3.72 9.48 0.16
CA ALA A 75 4.64 9.55 1.29
C ALA A 75 5.08 8.16 1.78
N ILE A 76 4.14 7.21 1.90
CA ILE A 76 4.47 5.83 2.30
C ILE A 76 5.32 5.13 1.23
N ILE A 77 5.02 5.33 -0.05
CA ILE A 77 5.83 4.76 -1.14
C ILE A 77 7.26 5.27 -1.09
N LYS A 78 7.47 6.56 -0.78
CA LYS A 78 8.82 7.13 -0.59
C LYS A 78 9.55 6.51 0.60
N ILE A 79 8.83 6.17 1.68
CA ILE A 79 9.41 5.41 2.81
C ILE A 79 9.84 4.02 2.36
N PHE A 80 8.98 3.29 1.63
CA PHE A 80 9.34 1.98 1.09
C PHE A 80 10.56 2.07 0.17
N ARG A 81 10.57 3.03 -0.76
CA ARG A 81 11.71 3.30 -1.64
C ARG A 81 12.99 3.55 -0.85
N ALA A 82 12.95 4.40 0.17
CA ALA A 82 14.11 4.70 1.01
C ALA A 82 14.62 3.47 1.78
N VAL A 83 13.72 2.63 2.30
CA VAL A 83 14.10 1.37 2.96
C VAL A 83 14.77 0.40 1.98
N LEU A 84 14.19 0.23 0.79
CA LEU A 84 14.74 -0.64 -0.25
C LEU A 84 16.12 -0.14 -0.72
N ASP A 85 16.28 1.17 -0.92
CA ASP A 85 17.56 1.77 -1.32
C ASP A 85 18.63 1.62 -0.25
N TYR A 86 18.26 1.74 1.02
CA TYR A 86 19.19 1.55 2.13
C TYR A 86 19.70 0.10 2.22
N VAL A 87 18.81 -0.88 2.03
CA VAL A 87 19.16 -2.31 2.16
C VAL A 87 19.86 -2.84 0.91
N ARG A 88 19.33 -2.55 -0.28
CA ARG A 88 19.90 -2.98 -1.56
C ARG A 88 19.56 -1.96 -2.66
N PRO A 89 20.50 -1.04 -2.97
CA PRO A 89 20.34 -0.09 -4.06
C PRO A 89 19.98 -0.79 -5.38
N ASN A 90 19.26 -0.08 -6.25
CA ASN A 90 18.76 -0.59 -7.54
C ASN A 90 17.70 -1.70 -7.45
N THR A 91 17.14 -1.98 -6.27
CA THR A 91 15.95 -2.83 -6.15
C THR A 91 14.76 -2.20 -6.89
N LEU A 92 14.06 -2.99 -7.72
CA LEU A 92 12.87 -2.50 -8.44
C LEU A 92 11.67 -2.35 -7.49
N LEU A 93 10.97 -1.21 -7.59
CA LEU A 93 9.66 -1.01 -6.96
C LEU A 93 8.69 -0.55 -8.04
N LEU A 94 7.85 -1.47 -8.52
CA LEU A 94 6.86 -1.21 -9.56
C LEU A 94 5.51 -0.92 -8.90
N ALA A 95 5.05 0.33 -8.97
CA ALA A 95 3.71 0.70 -8.53
C ALA A 95 2.67 0.16 -9.52
N GLU A 96 1.79 -0.72 -9.06
CA GLU A 96 0.60 -1.06 -9.84
C GLU A 96 -0.51 -0.05 -9.53
N ALA A 97 -0.65 0.92 -10.43
CA ALA A 97 -1.66 1.96 -10.37
C ALA A 97 -2.40 1.99 -11.71
N CYS A 98 -3.57 1.34 -11.77
CA CYS A 98 -4.48 1.41 -12.92
C CYS A 98 -5.22 2.76 -12.98
N GLN A 99 -4.46 3.85 -13.10
CA GLN A 99 -4.95 5.23 -13.08
C GLN A 99 -4.75 5.90 -14.44
N PRO A 100 -5.43 7.04 -14.72
CA PRO A 100 -5.12 7.84 -15.91
C PRO A 100 -3.63 8.19 -15.96
N PRO A 101 -3.00 8.25 -17.15
CA PRO A 101 -1.55 8.46 -17.27
C PRO A 101 -1.02 9.67 -16.52
N ALA A 102 -1.78 10.78 -16.49
CA ALA A 102 -1.39 12.01 -15.78
C ALA A 102 -1.27 11.82 -14.26
N GLU A 103 -2.02 10.89 -13.67
CA GLU A 103 -1.97 10.56 -12.24
C GLU A 103 -0.86 9.53 -11.95
N VAL A 104 -0.62 8.57 -12.86
CA VAL A 104 0.45 7.57 -12.73
C VAL A 104 1.83 8.22 -12.64
N VAL A 105 2.06 9.34 -13.34
CA VAL A 105 3.34 10.06 -13.30
C VAL A 105 3.75 10.45 -11.88
N ARG A 106 2.79 10.66 -10.96
CA ARG A 106 3.06 11.01 -9.55
C ARG A 106 3.72 9.88 -8.75
N TYR A 107 3.76 8.66 -9.27
CA TYR A 107 4.41 7.51 -8.62
C TYR A 107 5.92 7.44 -8.85
N PHE A 108 6.47 8.21 -9.80
CA PHE A 108 7.90 8.21 -10.10
C PHE A 108 8.74 9.14 -9.20
N GLY A 109 8.12 9.96 -8.33
CA GLY A 109 8.81 10.99 -7.55
C GLY A 109 8.29 11.20 -6.15
#